data_AF-A0A816DSU4-F1
#
_entry.id   AF-A0A816DSU4-F1
#
_cell.length_a   1.000
_cell.length_b   1.000
_cell.length_c   1.000
_cell.angle_alpha   90.00
_cell.angle_beta   90.00
_cell.angle_gamma   90.00
#
_symmetry.space_group_name_H-M   'P 1'
#
loop_
_entity.id
_entity.type
_entity.pdbx_description
1 polymer ?
#
loop_
_entity_poly.entity_id
_entity_poly.type
_entity_poly.pdbx_seq_one_letter_code
_entity_poly.pdbx_strand_id
1 'polypeptide(L)'
;MAAFQQHVTSCDPDNMAPCEYCQCLYKFYQLDDHSRYCRNISEQQRQQAFLDFILPKLKYPFTPVQVRFYIEQQRQNRRVLDPHEIVDTLAAFEDKFPFEQYHYRTTCQQVVQITQRWFVWCNTERGNYWRVRAQQDATYRAQLDEYERQLAANTQRNEELQRRYNELKADEAFKAQNCRLCPHCKRVTQHMGGCSSMVCGRNYHGGDQQSGCGNNFNWDQAEPYIPITNRPLEQIKNDLPRLENKQRVVHTGIRCDGCHNDVEGILFSCIHCPSLIYCEKCEQRCTLAHSEELRQQKKQQHVFQLITTPEVLHIRQRR
;
A
#
# COMPACT_ATOMS: atom_id res chain seq x y z
N MET A 1 -22.81 25.61 -35.51
CA MET A 1 -21.71 24.61 -35.57
C MET A 1 -20.36 25.29 -35.81
N ALA A 2 -20.11 25.94 -36.96
CA ALA A 2 -18.80 26.57 -37.24
C ALA A 2 -18.31 27.61 -36.21
N ALA A 3 -19.18 28.52 -35.76
CA ALA A 3 -18.82 29.55 -34.76
C ALA A 3 -18.56 28.99 -33.35
N PHE A 4 -19.22 27.88 -32.97
CA PHE A 4 -19.02 27.20 -31.69
C PHE A 4 -17.72 26.38 -31.72
N GLN A 5 -17.44 25.75 -32.86
CA GLN A 5 -16.24 24.96 -33.09
C GLN A 5 -14.97 25.84 -33.11
N GLN A 6 -15.05 27.06 -33.66
CA GLN A 6 -14.00 28.08 -33.57
C GLN A 6 -13.77 28.58 -32.14
N HIS A 7 -14.82 28.66 -31.32
CA HIS A 7 -14.69 29.08 -29.93
C HIS A 7 -14.02 27.99 -29.07
N VAL A 8 -14.43 26.72 -29.21
CA VAL A 8 -13.84 25.59 -28.48
C VAL A 8 -12.36 25.41 -28.82
N THR A 9 -11.97 25.48 -30.11
CA THR A 9 -10.54 25.42 -30.51
C THR A 9 -9.70 26.58 -29.97
N SER A 10 -10.32 27.72 -29.64
CA SER A 10 -9.61 28.87 -29.07
C SER A 10 -9.48 28.83 -27.55
N CYS A 11 -10.32 28.04 -26.86
CA CYS A 11 -10.38 28.01 -25.40
C CYS A 11 -9.80 26.73 -24.78
N ASP A 12 -9.75 25.61 -25.53
CA ASP A 12 -9.16 24.35 -25.10
C ASP A 12 -8.26 23.80 -26.23
N PRO A 13 -6.92 23.83 -26.07
CA PRO A 13 -5.98 23.40 -27.11
C PRO A 13 -6.09 21.90 -27.43
N ASP A 14 -6.64 21.08 -26.52
CA ASP A 14 -6.84 19.65 -26.74
C ASP A 14 -8.17 19.33 -27.44
N ASN A 15 -9.02 20.36 -27.64
CA ASN A 15 -10.24 20.32 -28.43
C ASN A 15 -11.23 19.28 -27.89
N MET A 16 -11.38 19.20 -26.57
CA MET A 16 -12.17 18.17 -25.89
C MET A 16 -13.55 18.72 -25.47
N ALA A 17 -14.57 17.87 -25.44
CA ALA A 17 -15.89 18.20 -24.94
C ALA A 17 -16.42 17.09 -24.01
N PRO A 18 -17.10 17.44 -22.90
CA PRO A 18 -17.71 16.47 -22.02
C PRO A 18 -18.97 15.89 -22.64
N CYS A 19 -19.12 14.56 -22.59
CA CYS A 19 -20.35 13.90 -22.99
C CYS A 19 -21.46 14.15 -21.96
N GLU A 20 -22.64 14.58 -22.41
CA GLU A 20 -23.81 14.85 -21.55
C GLU A 20 -24.31 13.61 -20.77
N TYR A 21 -23.94 12.41 -21.19
CA TYR A 21 -24.45 11.14 -20.62
C TYR A 21 -23.48 10.47 -19.64
N CYS A 22 -22.17 10.64 -19.81
CA CYS A 22 -21.16 9.99 -18.97
C CYS A 22 -20.11 10.94 -18.38
N GLN A 23 -20.11 12.22 -18.78
CA GLN A 23 -19.12 13.23 -18.39
C GLN A 23 -17.66 12.89 -18.76
N CYS A 24 -17.44 11.85 -19.58
CA CYS A 24 -16.13 11.58 -20.18
C CYS A 24 -15.79 12.66 -21.22
N LEU A 25 -14.50 12.99 -21.33
CA LEU A 25 -13.99 13.96 -22.30
C LEU A 25 -13.57 13.26 -23.59
N TYR A 26 -14.05 13.78 -24.72
CA TYR A 26 -13.69 13.30 -26.05
C TYR A 26 -13.27 14.43 -26.94
N LYS A 27 -12.44 14.13 -27.94
CA LYS A 27 -12.13 15.10 -28.98
C LYS A 27 -13.42 15.50 -29.67
N PHE A 28 -13.59 16.78 -29.92
CA PHE A 28 -14.84 17.38 -30.41
C PHE A 28 -15.40 16.67 -31.65
N TYR A 29 -14.52 16.25 -32.57
CA TYR A 29 -14.92 15.51 -33.79
C TYR A 29 -15.43 14.08 -33.53
N GLN A 30 -15.25 13.54 -32.32
CA GLN A 30 -15.74 12.24 -31.87
C GLN A 30 -17.00 12.35 -31.01
N LEU A 31 -17.47 13.57 -30.72
CA LEU A 31 -18.54 13.81 -29.74
C LEU A 31 -19.87 13.18 -30.16
N ASP A 32 -20.23 13.24 -31.45
CA ASP A 32 -21.49 12.68 -31.95
C ASP A 32 -21.48 11.14 -31.94
N ASP A 33 -20.38 10.54 -32.40
CA ASP A 33 -20.20 9.08 -32.39
C ASP A 33 -20.13 8.53 -30.96
N HIS A 34 -19.40 9.24 -30.09
CA HIS A 34 -19.34 8.89 -28.68
C HIS A 34 -20.70 9.05 -28.00
N SER A 35 -21.41 10.16 -28.20
CA SER A 35 -22.71 10.39 -27.56
C SER A 35 -23.74 9.36 -28.00
N ARG A 36 -23.72 8.95 -29.28
CA ARG A 36 -24.56 7.84 -29.78
C ARG A 36 -24.21 6.51 -29.14
N TYR A 37 -22.92 6.18 -29.04
CA TYR A 37 -22.46 4.96 -28.38
C TYR A 37 -22.81 4.97 -26.87
N CYS A 38 -22.59 6.10 -26.21
CA CYS A 38 -22.78 6.31 -24.77
C CYS A 38 -24.24 6.20 -24.32
N ARG A 39 -25.18 6.63 -25.18
CA ARG A 39 -26.63 6.42 -24.97
C ARG A 39 -27.02 4.94 -24.97
N ASN A 40 -26.31 4.12 -25.74
CA ASN A 40 -26.66 2.72 -25.98
C ASN A 40 -25.96 1.71 -25.06
N ILE A 41 -25.02 2.17 -24.22
CA ILE A 41 -24.35 1.33 -23.22
C ILE A 41 -24.99 1.48 -21.84
N SER A 42 -24.85 0.46 -21.00
CA SER A 42 -25.37 0.48 -19.63
C SER A 42 -24.62 1.50 -18.76
N GLU A 43 -25.24 1.95 -17.67
CA GLU A 43 -24.61 2.84 -16.70
C GLU A 43 -23.32 2.26 -16.11
N GLN A 44 -23.31 0.95 -15.85
CA GLN A 44 -22.13 0.25 -15.35
C GLN A 44 -20.97 0.28 -16.35
N GLN A 45 -21.26 0.17 -17.66
CA GLN A 45 -20.26 0.30 -18.72
C GLN A 45 -19.74 1.74 -18.84
N ARG A 46 -20.61 2.75 -18.70
CA ARG A 46 -20.19 4.17 -18.66
C ARG A 46 -19.25 4.46 -17.49
N GLN A 47 -19.60 3.98 -16.29
CA GLN A 47 -18.76 4.13 -15.11
C GLN A 47 -17.41 3.42 -15.26
N GLN A 48 -17.39 2.24 -15.89
CA GLN A 48 -16.14 1.52 -16.12
C GLN A 48 -15.25 2.25 -17.13
N ALA A 49 -15.80 2.71 -18.26
CA ALA A 49 -15.05 3.48 -19.25
C ALA A 49 -14.45 4.78 -18.66
N PHE A 50 -15.18 5.44 -17.75
CA PHE A 50 -14.68 6.61 -17.02
C PHE A 50 -13.48 6.28 -16.13
N LEU A 51 -13.53 5.16 -15.41
CA LEU A 51 -12.41 4.69 -14.59
C LEU A 51 -11.22 4.28 -15.44
N ASP A 52 -11.46 3.59 -16.55
CA ASP A 52 -10.42 3.19 -17.50
C ASP A 52 -9.72 4.40 -18.13
N PHE A 53 -10.39 5.57 -18.20
CA PHE A 53 -9.78 6.84 -18.61
C PHE A 53 -8.96 7.50 -17.49
N ILE A 54 -9.48 7.54 -16.26
CA ILE A 54 -8.82 8.24 -15.14
C ILE A 54 -7.62 7.45 -14.64
N LEU A 55 -7.78 6.14 -14.40
CA LEU A 55 -6.79 5.31 -13.71
C LEU A 55 -5.39 5.33 -14.35
N PRO A 56 -5.22 5.26 -15.68
CA PRO A 56 -3.90 5.33 -16.31
C PRO A 56 -3.25 6.72 -16.22
N LYS A 57 -4.06 7.77 -16.02
CA LYS A 57 -3.59 9.16 -15.90
C LYS A 57 -3.23 9.53 -14.46
N LEU A 58 -3.62 8.72 -13.49
CA LEU A 58 -3.21 8.88 -12.11
C LEU A 58 -1.77 8.40 -11.94
N LYS A 59 -0.96 9.23 -11.28
CA LYS A 59 0.43 8.92 -10.92
C LYS A 59 0.55 7.69 -9.99
N TYR A 60 -0.51 7.39 -9.24
CA TYR A 60 -0.58 6.28 -8.27
C TYR A 60 -1.63 5.23 -8.67
N PRO A 61 -1.43 3.95 -8.29
CA PRO A 61 -2.35 2.87 -8.62
C PRO A 61 -3.57 2.90 -7.70
N PHE A 62 -4.44 3.91 -7.89
CA PHE A 62 -5.75 3.88 -7.26
C PHE A 62 -6.53 2.67 -7.80
N THR A 63 -7.31 2.04 -6.92
CA THR A 63 -8.27 1.05 -7.36
C THR A 63 -9.51 1.75 -7.93
N PRO A 64 -10.23 1.11 -8.87
CA PRO A 64 -11.53 1.62 -9.33
C PRO A 64 -12.49 1.96 -8.19
N VAL A 65 -12.43 1.21 -7.09
CA VAL A 65 -13.27 1.41 -5.90
C VAL A 65 -12.91 2.72 -5.18
N GLN A 66 -11.63 3.01 -5.01
CA GLN A 66 -11.18 4.25 -4.36
C GLN A 66 -11.55 5.48 -5.19
N VAL A 67 -11.39 5.41 -6.51
CA VAL A 67 -11.78 6.51 -7.41
C VAL A 67 -13.30 6.70 -7.38
N ARG A 68 -14.10 5.62 -7.41
CA ARG A 68 -15.56 5.70 -7.27
C ARG A 68 -15.98 6.34 -5.94
N PHE A 69 -15.41 5.91 -4.84
CA PHE A 69 -15.69 6.46 -3.51
C PHE A 69 -15.39 7.96 -3.45
N TYR A 70 -14.25 8.38 -4.02
CA TYR A 70 -13.88 9.79 -4.13
C TYR A 70 -14.92 10.58 -4.95
N ILE A 71 -15.28 10.09 -6.13
CA ILE A 71 -16.29 10.74 -6.99
C ILE A 71 -17.64 10.84 -6.28
N GLU A 72 -18.07 9.79 -5.60
CA GLU A 72 -19.32 9.76 -4.83
C GLU A 72 -19.33 10.80 -3.71
N GLN A 73 -18.23 10.93 -2.96
CA GLN A 73 -18.11 11.98 -1.94
C GLN A 73 -18.18 13.39 -2.53
N GLN A 74 -17.51 13.64 -3.65
CA GLN A 74 -17.56 14.96 -4.29
C GLN A 74 -18.95 15.28 -4.86
N ARG A 75 -19.67 14.27 -5.36
CA ARG A 75 -21.09 14.39 -5.77
C ARG A 75 -22.00 14.71 -4.58
N GLN A 76 -21.79 14.09 -3.42
CA GLN A 76 -22.51 14.43 -2.19
C GLN A 76 -22.27 15.89 -1.78
N ASN A 77 -21.08 16.41 -2.05
CA ASN A 77 -20.72 17.82 -1.86
C ASN A 77 -21.21 18.74 -3.01
N ARG A 78 -22.05 18.25 -3.92
CA ARG A 78 -22.60 18.96 -5.09
C ARG A 78 -21.55 19.60 -6.00
N ARG A 79 -20.32 19.06 -6.03
CA ARG A 79 -19.32 19.48 -7.00
C ARG A 79 -19.54 18.75 -8.32
N VAL A 80 -19.65 19.51 -9.40
CA VAL A 80 -19.47 18.99 -10.76
C VAL A 80 -17.98 18.77 -10.92
N LEU A 81 -17.58 17.52 -11.09
CA LEU A 81 -16.17 17.17 -11.22
C LEU A 81 -15.83 16.98 -12.70
N ASP A 82 -14.96 17.84 -13.21
CA ASP A 82 -14.29 17.59 -14.48
C ASP A 82 -13.24 16.47 -14.31
N PRO A 83 -13.07 15.55 -15.28
CA PRO A 83 -12.07 14.49 -15.17
C PRO A 83 -10.63 14.97 -14.97
N HIS A 84 -10.24 16.13 -15.54
CA HIS A 84 -8.93 16.71 -15.24
C HIS A 84 -8.89 17.24 -13.83
N GLU A 85 -9.95 17.91 -13.35
CA GLU A 85 -10.04 18.34 -11.94
C GLU A 85 -9.96 17.15 -10.97
N ILE A 86 -10.50 15.98 -11.32
CA ILE A 86 -10.33 14.75 -10.52
C ILE A 86 -8.87 14.32 -10.51
N VAL A 87 -8.23 14.24 -11.68
CA VAL A 87 -6.81 13.86 -11.79
C VAL A 87 -5.93 14.84 -11.02
N ASP A 88 -6.15 16.14 -11.20
CA ASP A 88 -5.40 17.22 -10.60
C ASP A 88 -5.66 17.33 -9.10
N THR A 89 -6.89 17.11 -8.64
CA THR A 89 -7.18 17.11 -7.19
C THR A 89 -6.59 15.89 -6.53
N LEU A 90 -6.71 14.70 -7.14
CA LEU A 90 -6.07 13.48 -6.63
C LEU A 90 -4.54 13.59 -6.68
N ALA A 91 -3.99 14.33 -7.64
CA ALA A 91 -2.57 14.68 -7.69
C ALA A 91 -2.21 15.74 -6.63
N ALA A 92 -3.03 16.74 -6.35
CA ALA A 92 -2.77 17.76 -5.33
C ALA A 92 -2.95 17.24 -3.89
N PHE A 93 -3.71 16.16 -3.71
CA PHE A 93 -3.73 15.39 -2.46
C PHE A 93 -2.35 14.81 -2.12
N GLU A 94 -1.43 14.68 -3.09
CA GLU A 94 -0.03 14.24 -2.94
C GLU A 94 0.78 15.20 -2.05
N ASP A 95 0.61 16.51 -2.22
CA ASP A 95 1.43 17.51 -1.50
C ASP A 95 0.97 17.74 -0.07
N LYS A 96 -0.30 17.46 0.23
CA LYS A 96 -0.92 17.74 1.54
C LYS A 96 -0.90 16.55 2.50
N PHE A 97 -0.72 15.35 1.99
CA PHE A 97 -0.56 14.15 2.78
C PHE A 97 0.70 13.44 2.33
N PRO A 98 1.84 13.58 3.05
CA PRO A 98 2.90 12.59 2.92
C PRO A 98 2.29 11.28 3.44
N PHE A 99 1.67 10.51 2.54
CA PHE A 99 0.99 9.28 2.90
C PHE A 99 2.04 8.36 3.49
N GLU A 100 2.04 8.23 4.82
CA GLU A 100 2.43 7.01 5.50
C GLU A 100 1.85 5.86 4.66
N GLN A 101 2.71 5.02 4.11
CA GLN A 101 2.34 4.11 3.02
C GLN A 101 1.08 3.33 3.38
N TYR A 102 -0.02 3.58 2.64
CA TYR A 102 -1.29 2.90 2.89
C TYR A 102 -1.07 1.39 2.87
N HIS A 103 -1.65 0.71 3.86
CA HIS A 103 -1.48 -0.71 4.04
C HIS A 103 -2.84 -1.43 3.97
N TYR A 104 -2.98 -2.37 3.04
CA TYR A 104 -4.27 -2.92 2.63
C TYR A 104 -4.80 -4.03 3.55
N ARG A 105 -3.90 -4.89 4.04
CA ARG A 105 -4.24 -6.17 4.69
C ARG A 105 -3.76 -6.26 6.13
N THR A 106 -3.42 -5.12 6.70
CA THR A 106 -2.77 -5.04 8.01
C THR A 106 -3.18 -3.73 8.67
N THR A 107 -2.99 -3.61 9.98
CA THR A 107 -3.20 -2.37 10.74
C THR A 107 -1.89 -1.62 10.91
N CYS A 108 -1.95 -0.32 11.24
CA CYS A 108 -0.74 0.48 11.48
C CYS A 108 0.16 -0.15 12.57
N GLN A 109 -0.45 -0.80 13.57
CA GLN A 109 0.26 -1.50 14.64
C GLN A 109 1.02 -2.73 14.11
N GLN A 110 0.42 -3.47 13.18
CA GLN A 110 1.01 -4.68 12.62
C GLN A 110 2.10 -4.39 11.57
N VAL A 111 2.08 -3.22 10.92
CA VAL A 111 3.12 -2.81 9.94
C VAL A 111 4.51 -2.92 10.54
N VAL A 112 4.70 -2.45 11.77
CA VAL A 112 6.01 -2.49 12.44
C VAL A 112 6.54 -3.92 12.57
N GLN A 113 5.67 -4.84 12.99
CA GLN A 113 6.02 -6.25 13.19
C GLN A 113 6.30 -6.95 11.86
N ILE A 114 5.49 -6.69 10.83
CA ILE A 114 5.66 -7.27 9.50
C ILE A 114 6.96 -6.74 8.87
N THR A 115 7.25 -5.44 8.97
CA THR A 115 8.49 -4.85 8.49
C THR A 115 9.71 -5.45 9.19
N GLN A 116 9.65 -5.63 10.51
CA GLN A 116 10.71 -6.29 11.28
C GLN A 116 10.91 -7.74 10.84
N ARG A 117 9.82 -8.50 10.67
CA ARG A 117 9.86 -9.90 10.19
C ARG A 117 10.46 -9.99 8.79
N TRP A 118 10.03 -9.12 7.88
CA TRP A 118 10.53 -9.03 6.52
C TRP A 118 12.03 -8.68 6.47
N PHE A 119 12.46 -7.75 7.31
CA PHE A 119 13.87 -7.39 7.46
C PHE A 119 14.72 -8.59 7.90
N VAL A 120 14.27 -9.34 8.90
CA VAL A 120 14.96 -10.56 9.39
C VAL A 120 15.02 -11.63 8.29
N TRP A 121 13.92 -11.85 7.58
CA TRP A 121 13.88 -12.75 6.43
C TRP A 121 14.95 -12.39 5.39
N CYS A 122 14.93 -11.13 4.93
CA CYS A 122 15.83 -10.65 3.88
C CYS A 122 17.31 -10.74 4.27
N ASN A 123 17.65 -10.38 5.52
CA ASN A 123 19.04 -10.22 5.95
C ASN A 123 19.66 -11.50 6.52
N THR A 124 18.87 -12.39 7.10
CA THR A 124 19.43 -13.51 7.90
C THR A 124 18.87 -14.87 7.52
N GLU A 125 17.55 -15.00 7.31
CA GLU A 125 16.95 -16.33 7.20
C GLU A 125 16.83 -16.85 5.77
N ARG A 126 16.65 -15.97 4.78
CA ARG A 126 16.44 -16.37 3.38
C ARG A 126 17.53 -17.29 2.85
N GLY A 127 18.80 -16.96 3.09
CA GLY A 127 19.92 -17.78 2.62
C GLY A 127 19.93 -19.17 3.27
N ASN A 128 19.67 -19.23 4.58
CA ASN A 128 19.57 -20.50 5.30
C ASN A 128 18.36 -21.33 4.83
N TYR A 129 17.22 -20.68 4.57
CA TYR A 129 16.04 -21.31 4.00
C TYR A 129 16.37 -22.03 2.69
N TRP A 130 17.03 -21.34 1.75
CA TRP A 130 17.41 -21.92 0.47
C TRP A 130 18.38 -23.09 0.59
N ARG A 131 19.40 -22.97 1.46
CA ARG A 131 20.35 -24.07 1.70
C ARG A 131 19.67 -25.32 2.23
N VAL A 132 18.79 -25.16 3.23
CA VAL A 132 18.06 -26.30 3.81
C VAL A 132 17.09 -26.91 2.78
N ARG A 133 16.40 -26.09 1.98
CA ARG A 133 15.52 -26.59 0.91
C ARG A 133 16.28 -27.35 -0.17
N ALA A 134 17.42 -26.84 -0.62
CA ALA A 134 18.26 -27.52 -1.62
C ALA A 134 18.85 -28.84 -1.09
N GLN A 135 19.09 -28.97 0.22
CA GLN A 135 19.49 -30.25 0.84
C GLN A 135 18.35 -31.27 0.87
N GLN A 136 17.11 -30.81 1.05
CA GLN A 136 15.94 -31.68 1.13
C GLN A 136 15.42 -32.12 -0.24
N ASP A 137 15.53 -31.25 -1.23
CA ASP A 137 14.95 -31.44 -2.55
C ASP A 137 15.85 -30.83 -3.63
N ALA A 138 16.40 -31.68 -4.50
CA ALA A 138 17.32 -31.30 -5.56
C ALA A 138 16.72 -30.30 -6.55
N THR A 139 15.38 -30.21 -6.66
CA THR A 139 14.71 -29.23 -7.54
C THR A 139 14.96 -27.79 -7.11
N TYR A 140 15.38 -27.54 -5.87
CA TYR A 140 15.70 -26.21 -5.33
C TYR A 140 17.15 -25.78 -5.54
N ARG A 141 18.00 -26.65 -6.09
CA ARG A 141 19.42 -26.35 -6.30
C ARG A 141 19.62 -25.20 -7.27
N ALA A 142 18.83 -25.16 -8.36
CA ALA A 142 18.84 -24.05 -9.31
C ALA A 142 18.46 -22.70 -8.65
N GLN A 143 17.55 -22.70 -7.70
CA GLN A 143 17.13 -21.51 -6.95
C GLN A 143 18.21 -21.05 -5.98
N LEU A 144 18.92 -21.98 -5.32
CA LEU A 144 20.06 -21.64 -4.48
C LEU A 144 21.19 -21.01 -5.32
N ASP A 145 21.52 -21.59 -6.47
CA ASP A 145 22.54 -21.06 -7.38
C ASP A 145 22.17 -19.68 -7.92
N GLU A 146 20.89 -19.44 -8.22
CA GLU A 146 20.38 -18.10 -8.57
C GLU A 146 20.48 -17.13 -7.38
N TYR A 147 20.14 -17.56 -6.17
CA TYR A 147 20.24 -16.74 -4.97
C TYR A 147 21.68 -16.29 -4.72
N GLU A 148 22.64 -17.20 -4.83
CA GLU A 148 24.06 -16.92 -4.65
C GLU A 148 24.59 -15.99 -5.74
N ARG A 149 24.18 -16.16 -7.00
CA ARG A 149 24.52 -15.23 -8.10
C ARG A 149 23.99 -13.82 -7.85
N GLN A 150 22.82 -13.69 -7.25
CA GLN A 150 22.18 -12.41 -6.95
C GLN A 150 22.57 -11.85 -5.56
N LEU A 151 23.50 -12.46 -4.84
CA LEU A 151 23.82 -12.09 -3.47
C LEU A 151 24.25 -10.62 -3.33
N ALA A 152 25.06 -10.12 -4.27
CA ALA A 152 25.50 -8.72 -4.27
C ALA A 152 24.32 -7.73 -4.42
N ALA A 153 23.40 -8.00 -5.35
CA ALA A 153 22.20 -7.18 -5.56
C ALA A 153 21.26 -7.25 -4.34
N ASN A 154 21.14 -8.44 -3.73
CA ASN A 154 20.39 -8.63 -2.50
C ASN A 154 20.99 -7.81 -1.34
N THR A 155 22.31 -7.82 -1.16
CA THR A 155 23.00 -7.03 -0.13
C THR A 155 22.72 -5.55 -0.28
N GLN A 156 22.92 -4.99 -1.48
CA GLN A 156 22.65 -3.58 -1.74
C GLN A 156 21.19 -3.19 -1.47
N ARG A 157 20.22 -4.05 -1.87
CA ARG A 157 18.80 -3.81 -1.58
C ARG A 157 18.51 -3.87 -0.08
N ASN A 158 19.14 -4.81 0.62
CA ASN A 158 18.96 -5.02 2.05
C ASN A 158 19.54 -3.88 2.89
N GLU A 159 20.57 -3.17 2.41
CA GLU A 159 21.11 -1.96 3.07
C GLU A 159 20.06 -0.84 3.17
N GLU A 160 19.28 -0.62 2.11
CA GLU A 160 18.18 0.35 2.14
C GLU A 160 17.08 -0.11 3.11
N LEU A 161 16.75 -1.41 3.12
CA LEU A 161 15.79 -1.97 4.07
C LEU A 161 16.28 -1.83 5.52
N GLN A 162 17.58 -2.02 5.76
CA GLN A 162 18.24 -1.80 7.05
C GLN A 162 18.12 -0.35 7.50
N ARG A 163 18.36 0.61 6.61
CA ARG A 163 18.23 2.04 6.92
C ARG A 163 16.82 2.38 7.38
N ARG A 164 15.81 1.96 6.63
CA ARG A 164 14.39 2.19 6.98
C ARG A 164 13.98 1.51 8.27
N TYR A 165 14.48 0.30 8.51
CA TYR A 165 14.25 -0.39 9.77
C TYR A 165 14.88 0.34 10.96
N ASN A 166 16.06 0.94 10.78
CA ASN A 166 16.70 1.78 11.80
C ASN A 166 15.92 3.08 12.05
N GLU A 167 15.40 3.72 11.01
CA GLU A 167 14.50 4.89 11.13
C GLU A 167 13.25 4.52 11.94
N LEU A 168 12.58 3.42 11.59
CA LEU A 168 11.42 2.92 12.31
C LEU A 168 11.73 2.62 13.79
N LYS A 169 12.89 2.06 14.09
CA LYS A 169 13.34 1.85 15.47
C LYS A 169 13.58 3.15 16.21
N ALA A 170 14.19 4.13 15.55
CA ALA A 170 14.42 5.44 16.14
C ALA A 170 13.10 6.14 16.46
N ASP A 171 12.12 6.07 15.56
CA ASP A 171 10.77 6.62 15.78
C ASP A 171 10.06 5.92 16.95
N GLU A 172 10.12 4.59 17.04
CA GLU A 172 9.52 3.86 18.14
C GLU A 172 10.22 4.14 19.47
N ALA A 173 11.55 4.29 19.49
CA ALA A 173 12.30 4.70 20.67
C ALA A 173 11.96 6.14 21.08
N PHE A 174 11.80 7.04 20.11
CA PHE A 174 11.36 8.41 20.35
C PHE A 174 9.97 8.44 20.97
N LYS A 175 9.01 7.69 20.41
CA LYS A 175 7.66 7.57 20.98
C LYS A 175 7.69 6.97 22.39
N ALA A 176 8.51 5.97 22.64
CA ALA A 176 8.63 5.37 23.98
C ALA A 176 9.13 6.36 25.03
N GLN A 177 10.00 7.29 24.64
CA GLN A 177 10.55 8.31 25.54
C GLN A 177 9.63 9.54 25.67
N ASN A 178 8.94 9.93 24.60
CA ASN A 178 8.27 11.24 24.50
C ASN A 178 6.74 11.15 24.42
N CYS A 179 6.17 9.95 24.28
CA CYS A 179 4.73 9.76 24.11
C CYS A 179 4.11 8.93 25.25
N ARG A 180 2.84 9.21 25.51
CA ARG A 180 2.01 8.52 26.51
C ARG A 180 0.63 8.18 25.94
N LEU A 181 -0.05 7.24 26.58
CA LEU A 181 -1.37 6.79 26.18
C LEU A 181 -2.47 7.58 26.89
N CYS A 182 -3.45 8.05 26.14
CA CYS A 182 -4.66 8.62 26.73
C CYS A 182 -5.35 7.57 27.63
N PRO A 183 -5.66 7.87 28.89
CA PRO A 183 -6.32 6.91 29.79
C PRO A 183 -7.69 6.43 29.31
N HIS A 184 -8.38 7.22 28.50
CA HIS A 184 -9.76 6.94 28.06
C HIS A 184 -9.84 6.16 26.74
N CYS A 185 -9.06 6.56 25.73
CA CYS A 185 -9.13 5.95 24.39
C CYS A 185 -7.85 5.23 23.98
N LYS A 186 -6.83 5.19 24.85
CA LYS A 186 -5.52 4.55 24.61
C LYS A 186 -4.78 5.06 23.38
N ARG A 187 -5.18 6.22 22.85
CA ARG A 187 -4.46 6.87 21.75
C ARG A 187 -3.09 7.35 22.22
N VAL A 188 -2.08 7.19 21.37
CA VAL A 188 -0.75 7.76 21.57
C VAL A 188 -0.83 9.28 21.45
N THR A 189 -0.32 9.96 22.45
CA THR A 189 -0.27 11.42 22.54
C THR A 189 1.17 11.83 22.78
N GLN A 190 1.57 13.00 22.27
CA GLN A 190 2.89 13.60 22.48
C GLN A 190 2.71 14.89 23.29
N HIS A 191 3.63 15.17 24.22
CA HIS A 191 3.66 16.46 24.92
C HIS A 191 4.61 17.40 24.17
N MET A 192 4.10 18.55 23.75
CA MET A 192 4.88 19.56 23.03
C MET A 192 5.38 20.68 23.95
N GLY A 193 5.40 20.45 25.27
CA GLY A 193 5.72 21.44 26.29
C GLY A 193 4.50 22.09 26.94
N GLY A 194 4.73 22.82 28.05
CA GLY A 194 3.68 23.51 28.82
C GLY A 194 3.16 22.70 30.01
N CYS A 195 1.86 22.86 30.31
CA CYS A 195 1.21 22.22 31.46
C CYS A 195 1.04 20.69 31.27
N SER A 196 0.96 19.94 32.37
CA SER A 196 0.65 18.50 32.35
C SER A 196 -0.84 18.20 32.19
N SER A 197 -1.72 19.20 32.28
CA SER A 197 -3.15 19.07 31.98
C SER A 197 -3.37 19.12 30.46
N MET A 198 -3.61 17.96 29.85
CA MET A 198 -3.77 17.78 28.40
C MET A 198 -5.22 17.44 28.04
N VAL A 199 -5.61 17.74 26.80
CA VAL A 199 -6.90 17.33 26.22
C VAL A 199 -6.64 16.42 25.03
N CYS A 200 -7.17 15.20 25.05
CA CYS A 200 -6.91 14.24 23.98
C CYS A 200 -7.47 14.72 22.63
N GLY A 201 -6.58 14.96 21.65
CA GLY A 201 -6.94 15.40 20.30
C GLY A 201 -7.01 16.91 20.10
N ARG A 202 -6.52 17.72 21.05
CA ARG A 202 -6.45 19.18 20.91
C ARG A 202 -5.08 19.72 21.30
N ASN A 203 -4.57 20.64 20.50
CA ASN A 203 -3.44 21.47 20.88
C ASN A 203 -3.90 22.60 21.83
N TYR A 204 -3.06 22.96 22.80
CA TYR A 204 -3.37 24.00 23.81
C TYR A 204 -3.68 25.38 23.18
N HIS A 205 -3.23 25.62 21.94
CA HIS A 205 -3.43 26.87 21.20
C HIS A 205 -4.58 26.84 20.16
N GLY A 206 -5.49 25.87 20.21
CA GLY A 206 -6.80 25.96 19.54
C GLY A 206 -6.81 25.96 18.00
N GLY A 207 -5.71 25.60 17.33
CA GLY A 207 -5.61 25.56 15.87
C GLY A 207 -5.78 24.17 15.24
N ASP A 208 -5.37 23.10 15.93
CA ASP A 208 -5.37 21.74 15.39
C ASP A 208 -6.33 20.83 16.17
N GLN A 209 -7.43 20.45 15.53
CA GLN A 209 -8.36 19.44 16.03
C GLN A 209 -7.98 18.10 15.41
N GLN A 210 -7.17 17.33 16.12
CA GLN A 210 -6.83 15.97 15.73
C GLN A 210 -7.93 15.00 16.18
N SER A 211 -7.96 13.81 15.59
CA SER A 211 -8.85 12.75 16.07
C SER A 211 -8.48 12.37 17.52
N GLY A 212 -9.38 12.59 18.47
CA GLY A 212 -9.18 12.26 19.88
C GLY A 212 -10.51 12.17 20.61
N CYS A 213 -10.51 11.61 21.82
CA CYS A 213 -11.75 11.46 22.59
C CYS A 213 -12.23 12.79 23.22
N GLY A 214 -11.38 13.82 23.23
CA GLY A 214 -11.71 15.12 23.82
C GLY A 214 -11.66 15.17 25.34
N ASN A 215 -11.37 14.05 26.02
CA ASN A 215 -11.27 14.02 27.48
C ASN A 215 -9.97 14.66 27.97
N ASN A 216 -10.08 15.31 29.13
CA ASN A 216 -8.95 15.87 29.85
C ASN A 216 -8.23 14.76 30.63
N PHE A 217 -6.90 14.82 30.66
CA PHE A 217 -6.11 13.90 31.47
C PHE A 217 -4.80 14.55 31.89
N ASN A 218 -4.21 14.04 32.97
CA ASN A 218 -2.89 14.45 33.41
C ASN A 218 -1.82 13.61 32.67
N TRP A 219 -0.92 14.29 31.97
CA TRP A 219 0.18 13.71 31.23
C TRP A 219 1.13 12.90 32.12
N ASP A 220 1.52 13.42 33.27
CA ASP A 220 2.53 12.79 34.13
C ASP A 220 2.04 11.47 34.73
N GLN A 221 0.72 11.36 34.91
CA GLN A 221 0.04 10.17 35.41
C GLN A 221 -0.38 9.20 34.28
N ALA A 222 -0.25 9.60 33.02
CA ALA A 222 -0.63 8.77 31.89
C ALA A 222 0.39 7.64 31.66
N GLU A 223 -0.14 6.47 31.27
CA GLU A 223 0.64 5.29 30.96
C GLU A 223 1.65 5.58 29.83
N PRO A 224 2.96 5.29 29.99
CA PRO A 224 3.94 5.45 28.93
C PRO A 224 3.60 4.63 27.69
N TYR A 225 3.95 5.15 26.50
CA TYR A 225 3.84 4.36 25.28
C TYR A 225 4.79 3.16 25.34
N ILE A 226 4.27 1.97 25.07
CA ILE A 226 5.08 0.75 24.94
C ILE A 226 5.38 0.53 23.45
N PRO A 227 6.65 0.58 23.02
CA PRO A 227 7.00 0.42 21.62
C PRO A 227 6.62 -0.97 21.09
N ILE A 228 6.06 -1.00 19.89
CA ILE A 228 5.54 -2.24 19.28
C ILE A 228 6.69 -3.15 18.81
N THR A 229 7.90 -2.59 18.64
CA THR A 229 9.15 -3.30 18.31
C THR A 229 9.69 -4.20 19.42
N ASN A 230 9.13 -4.15 20.64
CA ASN A 230 9.64 -4.91 21.79
C ASN A 230 9.26 -6.39 21.83
N ARG A 231 8.65 -6.98 20.78
CA ARG A 231 8.64 -8.45 20.69
C ARG A 231 10.09 -8.92 20.51
N PRO A 232 10.63 -9.76 21.41
CA PRO A 232 11.97 -10.31 21.24
C PRO A 232 12.08 -10.98 19.88
N LEU A 233 13.16 -10.74 19.15
CA LEU A 233 13.43 -11.36 17.84
C LEU A 233 13.28 -12.90 17.89
N GLU A 234 13.49 -13.49 19.06
CA GLU A 234 13.32 -14.92 19.34
C GLU A 234 11.88 -15.42 19.17
N GLN A 235 10.86 -14.59 19.45
CA GLN A 235 9.46 -14.94 19.17
C GLN A 235 9.14 -14.85 17.67
N ILE A 236 9.81 -13.95 16.94
CA ILE A 236 9.63 -13.73 15.50
C ILE A 236 10.26 -14.85 14.66
N LYS A 237 11.30 -15.52 15.18
CA LYS A 237 11.97 -16.67 14.53
C LYS A 237 11.10 -17.92 14.45
N ASN A 238 10.04 -18.03 15.27
CA ASN A 238 9.21 -19.24 15.36
C ASN A 238 8.09 -19.32 14.32
N ASP A 239 7.93 -18.31 13.45
CA ASP A 239 6.83 -18.24 12.47
C ASP A 239 7.15 -18.88 11.11
N LEU A 240 8.41 -19.28 10.86
CA LEU A 240 8.72 -20.08 9.67
C LEU A 240 8.19 -21.51 9.86
N PRO A 241 7.72 -22.17 8.78
CA PRO A 241 7.40 -23.58 8.89
C PRO A 241 8.70 -24.26 9.35
N ARG A 242 8.61 -25.10 10.40
CA ARG A 242 9.76 -25.93 10.79
C ARG A 242 10.23 -26.62 9.53
N LEU A 243 11.46 -26.30 9.12
CA LEU A 243 12.03 -26.80 7.88
C LEU A 243 12.05 -28.34 7.86
N GLU A 244 11.97 -28.96 9.03
CA GLU A 244 11.83 -30.39 9.28
C GLU A 244 10.55 -31.01 8.67
N ASN A 245 9.48 -30.23 8.46
CA ASN A 245 8.25 -30.71 7.86
C ASN A 245 8.39 -30.85 6.34
N LYS A 246 8.48 -32.10 5.88
CA LYS A 246 8.48 -32.46 4.45
C LYS A 246 7.15 -32.15 3.74
N GLN A 247 6.05 -32.01 4.49
CA GLN A 247 4.75 -31.65 3.92
C GLN A 247 4.75 -30.20 3.45
N ARG A 248 4.55 -30.02 2.15
CA ARG A 248 4.43 -28.71 1.53
C ARG A 248 3.05 -28.14 1.84
N VAL A 249 3.03 -26.93 2.40
CA VAL A 249 1.79 -26.16 2.54
C VAL A 249 1.41 -25.67 1.14
N VAL A 250 0.17 -25.96 0.72
CA VAL A 250 -0.37 -25.49 -0.56
C VAL A 250 -1.49 -24.51 -0.25
N HIS A 251 -1.38 -23.31 -0.82
CA HIS A 251 -2.37 -22.24 -0.67
C HIS A 251 -3.37 -22.32 -1.83
N THR A 252 -4.33 -23.24 -1.74
CA THR A 252 -5.29 -23.51 -2.82
C THR A 252 -6.10 -22.26 -3.18
N GLY A 253 -6.17 -21.93 -4.48
CA GLY A 253 -6.89 -20.75 -4.97
C GLY A 253 -6.13 -19.44 -4.84
N ILE A 254 -4.88 -19.48 -4.40
CA ILE A 254 -4.00 -18.30 -4.33
C ILE A 254 -2.89 -18.49 -5.36
N ARG A 255 -2.92 -17.67 -6.42
CA ARG A 255 -1.94 -17.72 -7.50
C ARG A 255 -0.83 -16.70 -7.29
N CYS A 256 0.41 -17.12 -7.55
CA CYS A 256 1.57 -16.24 -7.55
C CYS A 256 1.50 -15.25 -8.72
N ASP A 257 1.73 -13.96 -8.49
CA ASP A 257 1.77 -12.96 -9.57
C ASP A 257 3.00 -13.11 -10.48
N GLY A 258 4.03 -13.84 -10.03
CA GLY A 258 5.26 -14.06 -10.80
C GLY A 258 5.28 -15.31 -11.68
N CYS A 259 4.56 -16.38 -11.29
CA CYS A 259 4.52 -17.63 -12.07
C CYS A 259 3.11 -18.14 -12.37
N HIS A 260 2.07 -17.50 -11.85
CA HIS A 260 0.65 -17.81 -12.03
C HIS A 260 0.18 -19.20 -11.57
N ASN A 261 1.07 -19.99 -10.96
CA ASN A 261 0.73 -21.25 -10.30
C ASN A 261 0.23 -21.02 -8.87
N ASP A 262 -0.44 -22.03 -8.31
CA ASP A 262 -0.80 -22.03 -6.89
C ASP A 262 0.45 -21.92 -6.03
N VAL A 263 0.35 -21.17 -4.94
CA VAL A 263 1.49 -20.93 -4.06
C VAL A 263 1.75 -22.18 -3.20
N GLU A 264 2.93 -22.76 -3.38
CA GLU A 264 3.48 -23.82 -2.53
C GLU A 264 4.53 -23.23 -1.57
N GLY A 265 4.50 -23.69 -0.32
CA GLY A 265 5.44 -23.27 0.73
C GLY A 265 5.07 -21.92 1.35
N ILE A 266 6.04 -21.02 1.43
CA ILE A 266 5.82 -19.68 2.00
C ILE A 266 5.09 -18.79 1.00
N LEU A 267 4.00 -18.19 1.46
CA LEU A 267 3.24 -17.18 0.76
C LEU A 267 3.71 -15.78 1.19
N PHE A 268 4.13 -14.96 0.23
CA PHE A 268 4.57 -13.59 0.45
C PHE A 268 3.47 -12.63 -0.02
N SER A 269 2.74 -12.03 0.92
CA SER A 269 1.70 -11.05 0.63
C SER A 269 2.22 -9.64 0.90
N CYS A 270 2.27 -8.77 -0.12
CA CYS A 270 2.69 -7.38 0.09
C CYS A 270 1.64 -6.66 0.95
N ILE A 271 2.10 -5.89 1.95
CA ILE A 271 1.19 -5.11 2.79
C ILE A 271 0.77 -3.78 2.15
N HIS A 272 1.53 -3.28 1.19
CA HIS A 272 1.30 -1.99 0.51
C HIS A 272 0.59 -2.13 -0.84
N CYS A 273 0.37 -3.36 -1.30
CA CYS A 273 -0.33 -3.62 -2.56
C CYS A 273 -1.66 -4.35 -2.31
N PRO A 274 -2.70 -4.06 -3.10
CA PRO A 274 -4.01 -4.65 -2.91
C PRO A 274 -4.03 -6.16 -3.17
N SER A 275 -3.23 -6.63 -4.14
CA SER A 275 -3.24 -8.02 -4.60
C SER A 275 -1.87 -8.67 -4.78
N LEU A 276 -0.76 -7.96 -4.54
CA LEU A 276 0.57 -8.48 -4.87
C LEU A 276 0.98 -9.63 -3.95
N ILE A 277 1.16 -10.79 -4.55
CA ILE A 277 1.43 -12.07 -3.91
C ILE A 277 2.51 -12.83 -4.68
N TYR A 278 3.52 -13.32 -3.97
CA TYR A 278 4.55 -14.20 -4.52
C TYR A 278 4.65 -15.52 -3.75
N CYS A 279 4.99 -16.59 -4.47
CA CYS A 279 5.47 -17.82 -3.86
C CYS A 279 6.96 -17.69 -3.50
N GLU A 280 7.46 -18.60 -2.68
CA GLU A 280 8.88 -18.65 -2.31
C GLU A 280 9.83 -18.66 -3.50
N LYS A 281 9.51 -19.35 -4.60
CA LYS A 281 10.34 -19.42 -5.81
C LYS A 281 10.40 -18.09 -6.56
N CYS A 282 9.38 -17.24 -6.43
CA CYS A 282 9.27 -15.99 -7.15
C CYS A 282 9.62 -14.76 -6.31
N GLU A 283 9.55 -14.86 -4.97
CA GLU A 283 9.76 -13.72 -4.07
C GLU A 283 11.00 -12.92 -4.43
N GLN A 284 12.15 -13.59 -4.54
CA GLN A 284 13.40 -12.89 -4.79
C GLN A 284 13.45 -12.24 -6.18
N ARG A 285 13.17 -13.02 -7.23
CA ARG A 285 13.26 -12.54 -8.62
C ARG A 285 12.31 -11.38 -8.87
N CYS A 286 11.07 -11.52 -8.40
CA CYS A 286 10.03 -10.54 -8.66
C CYS A 286 10.12 -9.33 -7.73
N THR A 287 10.68 -9.46 -6.52
CA THR A 287 10.99 -8.28 -5.70
C THR A 287 12.17 -7.49 -6.24
N LEU A 288 13.18 -8.14 -6.83
CA LEU A 288 14.29 -7.45 -7.49
C LEU A 288 13.83 -6.73 -8.76
N ALA A 289 13.13 -7.41 -9.67
CA ALA A 289 12.64 -6.81 -10.91
C ALA A 289 11.71 -5.61 -10.64
N HIS A 290 10.78 -5.77 -9.70
CA HIS A 290 9.85 -4.69 -9.35
C HIS A 290 10.56 -3.54 -8.61
N SER A 291 11.71 -3.79 -7.95
CA SER A 291 12.48 -2.74 -7.28
C SER A 291 13.20 -1.79 -8.25
N GLU A 292 13.60 -2.27 -9.44
CA GLU A 292 14.23 -1.42 -10.45
C GLU A 292 13.22 -0.44 -11.07
N GLU A 293 12.02 -0.92 -11.41
CA GLU A 293 10.92 -0.08 -11.88
C GLU A 293 10.50 0.96 -10.83
N LEU A 294 10.46 0.56 -9.56
CA LEU A 294 10.13 1.47 -8.46
C LEU A 294 11.26 2.47 -8.18
N ARG A 295 12.54 2.09 -8.28
CA ARG A 295 13.69 3.01 -8.14
C ARG A 295 13.65 4.11 -9.21
N GLN A 296 13.35 3.75 -10.45
CA GLN A 296 13.15 4.73 -11.53
C GLN A 296 11.98 5.68 -11.24
N GLN A 297 10.96 5.18 -10.54
CA GLN A 297 9.77 5.95 -10.14
C GLN A 297 9.89 6.57 -8.73
N LYS A 298 11.05 6.50 -8.06
CA LYS A 298 11.25 6.87 -6.63
C LYS A 298 10.24 6.26 -5.66
N LYS A 299 9.63 5.13 -6.02
CA LYS A 299 8.66 4.43 -5.20
C LYS A 299 9.38 3.51 -4.21
N GLN A 300 8.77 3.37 -3.05
CA GLN A 300 9.34 2.63 -1.93
C GLN A 300 9.35 1.12 -2.16
N GLN A 301 10.34 0.41 -1.59
CA GLN A 301 10.43 -1.04 -1.63
C GLN A 301 9.20 -1.70 -0.98
N HIS A 302 8.82 -2.87 -1.51
CA HIS A 302 7.73 -3.68 -0.97
C HIS A 302 8.13 -4.37 0.33
N VAL A 303 7.20 -4.40 1.28
CA VAL A 303 7.28 -5.17 2.52
C VAL A 303 6.26 -6.30 2.44
N PHE A 304 6.68 -7.53 2.76
CA PHE A 304 5.83 -8.71 2.67
C PHE A 304 5.56 -9.33 4.03
N GLN A 305 4.30 -9.69 4.25
CA GLN A 305 3.90 -10.63 5.27
C GLN A 305 4.19 -12.06 4.78
N LEU A 306 4.88 -12.83 5.62
CA LEU A 306 5.16 -14.25 5.38
C LEU A 306 4.03 -15.08 5.99
N ILE A 307 3.35 -15.86 5.16
CA ILE A 307 2.24 -16.71 5.56
C ILE A 307 2.64 -18.16 5.29
N THR A 308 2.66 -18.96 6.35
CA THR A 308 3.27 -20.30 6.38
C THR A 308 2.25 -21.38 6.70
N THR A 309 1.06 -20.99 7.16
CA THR A 309 -0.09 -21.86 7.37
C THR A 309 -1.04 -21.74 6.19
N PRO A 310 -1.79 -22.82 5.85
CA PRO A 310 -2.89 -22.76 4.89
C PRO A 310 -4.09 -22.05 5.55
N GLU A 311 -3.91 -20.81 5.97
CA GLU A 311 -5.03 -19.96 6.38
C GLU A 311 -5.78 -19.49 5.13
N VAL A 312 -7.10 -19.55 5.20
CA VAL A 312 -7.98 -19.01 4.16
C VAL A 312 -7.85 -17.48 4.20
N LEU A 313 -6.89 -16.93 3.44
CA LEU A 313 -6.94 -15.51 3.12
C LEU A 313 -8.29 -15.27 2.44
N HIS A 314 -9.13 -14.42 3.05
CA HIS A 314 -10.35 -13.94 2.44
C HIS A 314 -10.00 -12.96 1.32
N ILE A 315 -9.28 -13.45 0.30
CA ILE A 315 -9.09 -12.75 -0.94
C ILE A 315 -10.46 -12.77 -1.60
N ARG A 316 -11.13 -11.62 -1.67
CA ARG A 316 -12.28 -11.44 -2.55
C ARG A 316 -11.78 -11.63 -3.98
N GLN A 317 -11.80 -12.88 -4.45
CA GLN A 317 -11.49 -13.21 -5.82
C GLN A 317 -12.53 -12.48 -6.69
N ARG A 318 -12.04 -11.63 -7.60
CA ARG A 318 -12.86 -11.15 -8.71
C ARG A 318 -13.19 -12.38 -9.55
N ARG A 319 -14.46 -12.78 -9.52
CA ARG A 319 -15.05 -13.63 -10.56
C ARG A 319 -15.30 -12.79 -11.80
#